data_AF-A0A4R5W6B6-F1
#
_entry.id   AF-A0A4R5W6B6-F1
#
_cell.length_a   1.000
_cell.length_b   1.000
_cell.length_c   1.000
_cell.angle_alpha   90.00
_cell.angle_beta   90.00
_cell.angle_gamma   90.00
#
_symmetry.space_group_name_H-M   'P 1'
#
loop_
_entity.id
_entity.type
_entity.pdbx_description
1 polymer ?
#
loop_
_entity_poly.entity_id
_entity_poly.type
_entity_poly.pdbx_seq_one_letter_code
_entity_poly.pdbx_strand_id
1 'polypeptide(L)'
;MKKIAITGLIVTSIALVSCGGSVNTIPAGTVIPGSLQNYLNTPTYVTGTEELAAFNAINTFRFGMGLGYWQQNVLLDQTAAAHMAYSKANDPTFQQDLETSGATGFTGITPSARAIAQGYYYLTNTVTATNVPTASVGEFYAVGTGASAVSSMVNTIYHRGGLMAQGTVQMGLARDTAGAATANTHWWLNHGRLTSAQSVASNYFAQYPSDGAVSVPLSMSLETPSVYTSYTTAAQFAANTSSPVSVHTSASTNLTVTSFTVSVAGSSTPLPGKVWTMANDPNLNTNNYSTATLNLTTPPTPTPTIPAYEAYWVGTQPFLPNTTYTATFTGSTFLVTYGLTNTITKTWNFTTGSH
;
A
#
# COMPACT_ATOMS: atom_id res chain seq x y z
N MET A 1 -2.81 -61.03 -17.10
CA MET A 1 -3.16 -59.61 -17.30
C MET A 1 -2.28 -58.78 -16.37
N LYS A 2 -1.19 -58.23 -16.91
CA LYS A 2 -0.10 -57.61 -16.14
C LYS A 2 -0.40 -56.12 -15.93
N LYS A 3 -0.28 -55.66 -14.68
CA LYS A 3 -0.46 -54.28 -14.24
C LYS A 3 0.64 -53.40 -14.84
N ILE A 4 0.27 -52.32 -15.52
CA ILE A 4 1.18 -51.28 -15.99
C ILE A 4 1.38 -50.31 -14.83
N ALA A 5 2.61 -50.27 -14.29
CA ALA A 5 3.06 -49.24 -13.36
C ALA A 5 3.73 -48.13 -14.20
N ILE A 6 3.19 -46.91 -14.14
CA ILE A 6 3.83 -45.72 -14.70
C ILE A 6 4.74 -45.17 -13.61
N THR A 7 6.03 -45.46 -13.72
CA THR A 7 7.09 -44.83 -12.92
C THR A 7 7.48 -43.52 -13.60
N GLY A 8 6.98 -42.40 -13.07
CA GLY A 8 7.40 -41.06 -13.48
C GLY A 8 8.80 -40.77 -12.97
N LEU A 9 9.77 -40.67 -13.89
CA LEU A 9 11.14 -40.28 -13.63
C LEU A 9 11.20 -38.76 -13.38
N ILE A 10 11.36 -38.35 -12.12
CA ILE A 10 11.73 -36.96 -11.78
C ILE A 10 13.25 -36.85 -12.00
N VAL A 11 13.64 -36.11 -13.04
CA VAL A 11 15.05 -35.74 -13.26
C VAL A 11 15.37 -34.57 -12.34
N THR A 12 15.95 -34.86 -11.18
CA THR A 12 16.55 -33.85 -10.30
C THR A 12 18.03 -33.71 -10.68
N SER A 13 18.35 -32.73 -11.52
CA SER A 13 19.74 -32.34 -11.76
C SER A 13 20.19 -31.34 -10.70
N ILE A 14 20.81 -31.86 -9.63
CA ILE A 14 21.60 -31.04 -8.68
C ILE A 14 23.00 -30.91 -9.28
N ALA A 15 23.27 -29.78 -9.92
CA ALA A 15 24.64 -29.39 -10.27
C ALA A 15 25.26 -28.68 -9.06
N LEU A 16 26.11 -29.39 -8.32
CA LEU A 16 27.11 -28.77 -7.46
C LEU A 16 28.23 -28.21 -8.36
N VAL A 17 28.40 -26.89 -8.40
CA VAL A 17 29.62 -26.25 -8.89
C VAL A 17 30.20 -25.42 -7.76
N SER A 18 31.39 -25.82 -7.31
CA SER A 18 32.20 -25.12 -6.31
C SER A 18 33.02 -23.99 -6.94
N CYS A 19 33.17 -22.90 -6.18
CA CYS A 19 34.30 -21.98 -6.14
C CYS A 19 34.94 -21.56 -7.48
N GLY A 20 34.47 -20.42 -8.00
CA GLY A 20 35.15 -19.59 -8.99
C GLY A 20 34.34 -18.30 -9.13
N GLY A 21 34.96 -17.16 -8.89
CA GLY A 21 34.31 -15.84 -8.82
C GLY A 21 33.78 -15.34 -10.17
N SER A 22 32.78 -16.02 -10.71
CA SER A 22 31.92 -15.49 -11.77
C SER A 22 30.75 -14.78 -11.09
N VAL A 23 30.66 -13.47 -11.30
CA VAL A 23 29.39 -12.75 -11.13
C VAL A 23 28.34 -13.56 -11.88
N ASN A 24 27.44 -14.19 -11.14
CA ASN A 24 26.42 -15.07 -11.68
C ASN A 24 25.44 -14.16 -12.44
N THR A 25 25.73 -13.91 -13.71
CA THR A 25 24.93 -13.03 -14.55
C THR A 25 23.61 -13.74 -14.81
N ILE A 26 22.56 -13.28 -14.14
CA ILE A 26 21.22 -13.80 -14.37
C ILE A 26 20.86 -13.58 -15.84
N PRO A 27 20.37 -14.60 -16.57
CA PRO A 27 19.97 -14.44 -17.96
C PRO A 27 18.95 -13.31 -18.11
N ALA A 28 19.12 -12.49 -19.15
CA ALA A 28 18.17 -11.42 -19.47
C ALA A 28 16.75 -11.98 -19.60
N GLY A 29 15.78 -11.33 -18.96
CA GLY A 29 14.37 -11.77 -18.95
C GLY A 29 14.01 -12.82 -17.88
N THR A 30 14.95 -13.23 -17.03
CA THR A 30 14.63 -14.11 -15.89
C THR A 30 13.69 -13.39 -14.92
N VAL A 31 12.54 -14.02 -14.64
CA VAL A 31 11.59 -13.56 -13.62
C VAL A 31 11.82 -14.34 -12.35
N ILE A 32 11.97 -13.64 -11.24
CA ILE A 32 12.04 -14.22 -9.90
C ILE A 32 10.61 -14.32 -9.39
N PRO A 33 10.09 -15.53 -9.12
CA PRO A 33 8.74 -15.71 -8.63
C PRO A 33 8.53 -15.00 -7.28
N GLY A 34 7.33 -14.44 -7.11
CA GLY A 34 6.87 -13.96 -5.81
C GLY A 34 6.36 -15.09 -4.92
N SER A 35 6.16 -14.80 -3.64
CA SER A 35 5.48 -15.65 -2.68
C SER A 35 4.31 -14.87 -2.06
N LEU A 36 3.15 -14.97 -2.68
CA LEU A 36 1.94 -14.28 -2.25
C LEU A 36 1.12 -15.14 -1.29
N GLN A 37 0.46 -14.48 -0.34
CA GLN A 37 -0.59 -15.10 0.45
C GLN A 37 -1.87 -15.18 -0.40
N ASN A 38 -2.08 -16.32 -1.05
CA ASN A 38 -3.14 -16.55 -2.05
C ASN A 38 -4.41 -17.22 -1.48
N TYR A 39 -4.52 -17.29 -0.15
CA TYR A 39 -5.70 -17.77 0.56
C TYR A 39 -6.15 -16.75 1.59
N LEU A 40 -7.44 -16.76 1.91
CA LEU A 40 -8.05 -15.90 2.92
C LEU A 40 -8.78 -16.78 3.93
N ASN A 41 -8.36 -16.72 5.19
CA ASN A 41 -9.09 -17.37 6.27
C ASN A 41 -10.38 -16.61 6.53
N THR A 42 -11.41 -17.31 7.03
CA THR A 42 -12.65 -16.65 7.47
C THR A 42 -12.33 -15.71 8.64
N PRO A 43 -12.59 -14.39 8.50
CA PRO A 43 -12.38 -13.45 9.59
C PRO A 43 -13.41 -13.66 10.70
N THR A 44 -13.11 -13.16 11.90
CA THR A 44 -14.03 -13.15 13.04
C THR A 44 -14.91 -11.91 13.09
N TYR A 45 -14.82 -11.00 12.10
CA TYR A 45 -15.77 -9.89 11.97
C TYR A 45 -17.19 -10.43 11.79
N VAL A 46 -18.14 -9.83 12.52
CA VAL A 46 -19.53 -10.27 12.52
C VAL A 46 -20.15 -10.03 11.13
N THR A 47 -20.97 -10.97 10.67
CA THR A 47 -21.66 -10.84 9.38
C THR A 47 -22.58 -9.62 9.35
N GLY A 48 -22.51 -8.86 8.26
CA GLY A 48 -23.33 -7.65 8.08
C GLY A 48 -22.78 -6.41 8.77
N THR A 49 -21.59 -6.46 9.39
CA THR A 49 -20.95 -5.27 9.94
C THR A 49 -20.03 -4.58 8.94
N GLU A 50 -19.76 -3.32 9.24
CA GLU A 50 -18.93 -2.44 8.42
C GLU A 50 -17.46 -2.87 8.45
N GLU A 51 -17.01 -3.48 9.55
CA GLU A 51 -15.65 -4.02 9.67
C GLU A 51 -15.44 -5.18 8.69
N LEU A 52 -16.44 -6.07 8.56
CA LEU A 52 -16.39 -7.14 7.56
C LEU A 52 -16.43 -6.55 6.14
N ALA A 53 -17.25 -5.53 5.90
CA ALA A 53 -17.32 -4.86 4.60
C ALA A 53 -15.98 -4.20 4.22
N ALA A 54 -15.33 -3.49 5.14
CA ALA A 54 -14.02 -2.88 4.94
C ALA A 54 -12.93 -3.94 4.70
N PHE A 55 -12.88 -4.99 5.53
CA PHE A 55 -11.95 -6.11 5.37
C PHE A 55 -12.05 -6.75 3.98
N ASN A 56 -13.28 -7.04 3.55
CA ASN A 56 -13.53 -7.61 2.23
C ASN A 56 -13.17 -6.66 1.10
N ALA A 57 -13.49 -5.36 1.22
CA ALA A 57 -13.15 -4.36 0.21
C ALA A 57 -11.64 -4.22 0.01
N ILE A 58 -10.87 -4.21 1.11
CA ILE A 58 -9.40 -4.12 1.07
C ILE A 58 -8.81 -5.36 0.40
N ASN A 59 -9.23 -6.54 0.83
CA ASN A 59 -8.71 -7.78 0.25
C ASN A 59 -9.13 -7.96 -1.22
N THR A 60 -10.31 -7.47 -1.61
CA THR A 60 -10.75 -7.43 -3.01
C THR A 60 -9.88 -6.50 -3.84
N PHE A 61 -9.63 -5.28 -3.36
CA PHE A 61 -8.74 -4.33 -4.03
C PHE A 61 -7.32 -4.89 -4.18
N ARG A 62 -6.72 -5.38 -3.08
CA ARG A 62 -5.37 -5.94 -3.07
C ARG A 62 -5.22 -7.09 -4.05
N PHE A 63 -6.13 -8.05 -4.00
CA PHE A 63 -6.09 -9.20 -4.91
C PHE A 63 -6.30 -8.80 -6.38
N GLY A 64 -7.20 -7.85 -6.64
CA GLY A 64 -7.40 -7.28 -7.98
C GLY A 64 -6.15 -6.60 -8.54
N MET A 65 -5.28 -6.07 -7.69
CA MET A 65 -3.99 -5.50 -8.06
C MET A 65 -2.86 -6.54 -8.17
N GLY A 66 -3.14 -7.84 -8.01
CA GLY A 66 -2.12 -8.89 -8.07
C GLY A 66 -1.27 -8.99 -6.80
N LEU A 67 -1.76 -8.48 -5.67
CA LEU A 67 -1.15 -8.64 -4.36
C LEU A 67 -1.80 -9.80 -3.61
N GLY A 68 -1.11 -10.33 -2.60
CA GLY A 68 -1.69 -11.32 -1.70
C GLY A 68 -2.57 -10.67 -0.64
N TYR A 69 -3.49 -11.49 -0.13
CA TYR A 69 -4.43 -11.11 0.91
C TYR A 69 -3.72 -10.69 2.20
N TRP A 70 -4.41 -9.91 3.02
CA TRP A 70 -4.11 -9.73 4.43
C TRP A 70 -5.08 -10.55 5.27
N GLN A 71 -4.55 -11.38 6.17
CA GLN A 71 -5.37 -12.04 7.17
C GLN A 71 -5.75 -11.05 8.27
N GLN A 72 -6.92 -11.22 8.87
CA GLN A 72 -7.21 -10.56 10.13
C GLN A 72 -6.20 -11.00 11.20
N ASN A 73 -5.76 -10.05 12.02
CA ASN A 73 -5.03 -10.29 13.25
C ASN A 73 -5.68 -9.51 14.39
N VAL A 74 -6.18 -10.23 15.39
CA VAL A 74 -6.92 -9.64 16.51
C VAL A 74 -6.09 -8.68 17.37
N LEU A 75 -4.77 -8.82 17.40
CA LEU A 75 -3.89 -7.89 18.12
C LEU A 75 -3.76 -6.56 17.35
N LEU A 76 -3.79 -6.61 16.01
CA LEU A 76 -3.85 -5.41 15.19
C LEU A 76 -5.23 -4.73 15.26
N ASP A 77 -6.32 -5.51 15.42
CA ASP A 77 -7.65 -4.95 15.73
C ASP A 77 -7.63 -4.19 17.07
N GLN A 78 -7.04 -4.80 18.10
CA GLN A 78 -6.85 -4.16 19.41
C GLN A 78 -5.97 -2.91 19.32
N THR A 79 -4.95 -2.93 18.47
CA THR A 79 -4.09 -1.76 18.23
C THR A 79 -4.88 -0.62 17.58
N ALA A 80 -5.68 -0.92 16.56
CA ALA A 80 -6.53 0.07 15.91
C ALA A 80 -7.58 0.62 16.89
N ALA A 81 -8.18 -0.24 17.72
CA ALA A 81 -9.19 0.15 18.70
C ALA A 81 -8.61 1.03 19.82
N ALA A 82 -7.41 0.68 20.32
CA ALA A 82 -6.70 1.49 21.29
C ALA A 82 -6.36 2.88 20.73
N HIS A 83 -5.88 2.93 19.48
CA HIS A 83 -5.56 4.20 18.84
C HIS A 83 -6.81 5.03 18.55
N MET A 84 -7.92 4.40 18.14
CA MET A 84 -9.22 5.07 18.02
C MET A 84 -9.67 5.71 19.34
N ALA A 85 -9.52 5.00 20.46
CA ALA A 85 -9.83 5.52 21.78
C ALA A 85 -8.90 6.69 22.18
N TYR A 86 -7.61 6.59 21.85
CA TYR A 86 -6.65 7.66 22.04
C TYR A 86 -7.03 8.91 21.23
N SER A 87 -7.31 8.78 19.92
CA SER A 87 -7.70 9.92 19.08
C SER A 87 -8.93 10.62 19.64
N LYS A 88 -9.97 9.87 20.03
CA LYS A 88 -11.18 10.44 20.65
C LYS A 88 -10.89 11.26 21.91
N ALA A 89 -9.95 10.82 22.72
CA ALA A 89 -9.63 11.47 23.98
C ALA A 89 -8.76 12.73 23.80
N ASN A 90 -7.99 12.83 22.70
CA ASN A 90 -6.92 13.81 22.56
C ASN A 90 -7.05 14.73 21.33
N ASP A 91 -7.88 14.40 20.33
CA ASP A 91 -8.18 15.26 19.18
C ASP A 91 -9.52 14.89 18.52
N PRO A 92 -10.51 15.79 18.58
CA PRO A 92 -11.83 15.55 17.99
C PRO A 92 -11.81 15.48 16.44
N THR A 93 -10.70 15.86 15.80
CA THR A 93 -10.53 15.76 14.33
C THR A 93 -9.91 14.44 13.88
N PHE A 94 -9.44 13.62 14.82
CA PHE A 94 -8.83 12.31 14.59
C PHE A 94 -7.60 12.34 13.65
N GLN A 95 -6.89 13.46 13.54
CA GLN A 95 -5.76 13.62 12.61
C GLN A 95 -4.40 13.34 13.26
N GLN A 96 -4.34 12.35 14.16
CA GLN A 96 -3.15 12.04 14.95
C GLN A 96 -2.59 10.66 14.59
N ASP A 97 -1.64 10.59 13.65
CA ASP A 97 -0.94 9.33 13.35
C ASP A 97 0.02 8.90 14.50
N LEU A 98 0.48 9.89 15.28
CA LEU A 98 1.41 9.70 16.39
C LEU A 98 0.74 10.00 17.74
N GLU A 99 1.08 9.20 18.75
CA GLU A 99 0.63 9.45 20.12
C GLU A 99 1.67 10.26 20.91
N THR A 100 1.17 11.09 21.81
CA THR A 100 1.99 11.91 22.72
C THR A 100 2.14 11.21 24.05
N SER A 101 3.39 10.97 24.46
CA SER A 101 3.68 10.34 25.76
C SER A 101 3.04 11.11 26.92
N GLY A 102 2.35 10.40 27.80
CA GLY A 102 1.67 10.97 28.97
C GLY A 102 0.24 11.47 28.72
N ALA A 103 -0.21 11.50 27.47
CA ALA A 103 -1.61 11.78 27.14
C ALA A 103 -2.54 10.60 27.51
N THR A 104 -3.82 10.89 27.70
CA THR A 104 -4.80 9.88 28.13
C THR A 104 -4.93 8.79 27.07
N GLY A 105 -4.83 7.52 27.47
CA GLY A 105 -4.94 6.38 26.56
C GLY A 105 -3.67 6.11 25.75
N PHE A 106 -2.54 6.76 26.04
CA PHE A 106 -1.27 6.50 25.38
C PHE A 106 -0.84 5.03 25.51
N THR A 107 -0.50 4.42 24.37
CA THR A 107 0.01 3.05 24.24
C THR A 107 1.35 3.01 23.51
N GLY A 108 1.66 3.99 22.66
CA GLY A 108 2.95 4.08 21.97
C GLY A 108 2.95 5.15 20.88
N ILE A 109 4.10 5.81 20.68
CA ILE A 109 4.21 6.93 19.74
C ILE A 109 3.89 6.49 18.30
N THR A 110 4.44 5.37 17.83
CA THR A 110 4.28 4.91 16.44
C THR A 110 3.34 3.70 16.33
N PRO A 111 2.78 3.42 15.13
CA PRO A 111 1.94 2.24 14.92
C PRO A 111 2.59 0.94 15.39
N SER A 112 3.88 0.76 15.12
CA SER A 112 4.63 -0.42 15.55
C SER A 112 4.80 -0.48 17.08
N ALA A 113 5.02 0.65 17.76
CA ALA A 113 5.09 0.69 19.22
C ALA A 113 3.75 0.36 19.87
N ARG A 114 2.64 0.88 19.31
CA ARG A 114 1.28 0.55 19.77
C ARG A 114 0.97 -0.93 19.57
N ALA A 115 1.37 -1.49 18.44
CA ALA A 115 1.20 -2.92 18.16
C ALA A 115 1.98 -3.80 19.16
N ILE A 116 3.22 -3.43 19.49
CA ILE A 116 4.01 -4.10 20.53
C ILE A 116 3.29 -4.04 21.88
N ALA A 117 2.69 -2.89 22.24
CA ALA A 117 1.94 -2.75 23.48
C ALA A 117 0.71 -3.67 23.56
N GLN A 118 0.11 -4.02 22.41
CA GLN A 118 -0.97 -5.02 22.30
C GLN A 118 -0.46 -6.46 22.14
N GLY A 119 0.86 -6.70 22.24
CA GLY A 119 1.46 -8.03 22.12
C GLY A 119 1.73 -8.48 20.69
N TYR A 120 1.52 -7.63 19.68
CA TYR A 120 1.88 -7.92 18.30
C TYR A 120 3.38 -7.68 18.10
N TYR A 121 4.21 -8.68 18.43
CA TYR A 121 5.65 -8.62 18.23
C TYR A 121 6.26 -10.01 18.06
N TYR A 122 7.49 -10.04 17.57
CA TYR A 122 8.39 -11.17 17.71
C TYR A 122 9.67 -10.73 18.42
N LEU A 123 10.33 -11.66 19.10
CA LEU A 123 11.60 -11.39 19.78
C LEU A 123 12.73 -11.70 18.81
N THR A 124 13.52 -10.69 18.46
CA THR A 124 14.80 -10.92 17.78
C THR A 124 15.81 -11.42 18.80
N ASN A 125 16.32 -12.63 18.61
CA ASN A 125 17.49 -13.11 19.34
C ASN A 125 18.72 -12.95 18.44
N THR A 126 19.50 -11.90 18.67
CA THR A 126 20.82 -11.76 18.05
C THR A 126 21.88 -11.97 19.12
N VAL A 127 23.04 -12.50 18.72
CA VAL A 127 24.17 -12.83 19.62
C VAL A 127 24.64 -11.60 20.44
N THR A 128 24.24 -10.40 20.03
CA THR A 128 24.67 -9.11 20.60
C THR A 128 23.57 -8.30 21.28
N ALA A 129 22.31 -8.75 21.32
CA ALA A 129 21.21 -8.01 21.95
C ALA A 129 20.32 -8.91 22.82
N THR A 130 19.87 -8.35 23.96
CA THR A 130 18.74 -8.88 24.73
C THR A 130 17.50 -9.03 23.85
N ASN A 131 16.54 -9.88 24.23
CA ASN A 131 15.27 -10.07 23.50
C ASN A 131 14.53 -8.73 23.33
N VAL A 132 14.72 -8.05 22.19
CA VAL A 132 14.02 -6.81 21.84
C VAL A 132 12.74 -7.18 21.07
N PRO A 133 11.55 -6.78 21.55
CA PRO A 133 10.31 -6.88 20.78
C PRO A 133 10.38 -6.03 19.53
N THR A 134 10.03 -6.62 18.39
CA THR A 134 9.98 -5.92 17.10
C THR A 134 8.69 -6.23 16.36
N ALA A 135 8.21 -5.23 15.64
CA ALA A 135 7.04 -5.32 14.78
C ALA A 135 7.24 -4.39 13.58
N SER A 136 6.69 -4.77 12.43
CA SER A 136 6.60 -3.89 11.26
C SER A 136 5.13 -3.68 10.96
N VAL A 137 4.64 -2.50 11.35
CA VAL A 137 3.24 -2.09 11.23
C VAL A 137 3.18 -0.72 10.59
N GLY A 138 2.39 -0.62 9.53
CA GLY A 138 1.89 0.64 9.00
C GLY A 138 0.43 0.85 9.39
N GLU A 139 -0.02 2.08 9.26
CA GLU A 139 -1.37 2.50 9.65
C GLU A 139 -1.98 3.42 8.60
N PHE A 140 -3.31 3.38 8.51
CA PHE A 140 -4.10 4.32 7.75
C PHE A 140 -5.27 4.85 8.57
N TYR A 141 -5.66 6.06 8.23
CA TYR A 141 -6.88 6.68 8.67
C TYR A 141 -7.88 6.76 7.51
N ALA A 142 -9.17 6.58 7.81
CA ALA A 142 -10.23 6.76 6.82
C ALA A 142 -11.51 7.30 7.44
N VAL A 143 -12.38 7.85 6.59
CA VAL A 143 -13.69 8.36 6.97
C VAL A 143 -14.75 7.82 6.00
N GLY A 144 -15.83 7.26 6.53
CA GLY A 144 -16.95 6.72 5.74
C GLY A 144 -17.54 5.44 6.31
N THR A 145 -18.48 4.84 5.58
CA THR A 145 -18.93 3.46 5.84
C THR A 145 -17.90 2.47 5.31
N GLY A 146 -17.83 1.25 5.83
CA GLY A 146 -16.74 0.29 5.66
C GLY A 146 -16.13 0.25 4.26
N ALA A 147 -16.85 -0.26 3.26
CA ALA A 147 -16.35 -0.33 1.88
C ALA A 147 -16.17 1.05 1.22
N SER A 148 -16.96 2.05 1.61
CA SER A 148 -16.85 3.42 1.08
C SER A 148 -15.58 4.12 1.57
N ALA A 149 -15.19 3.92 2.83
CA ALA A 149 -13.96 4.44 3.41
C ALA A 149 -12.73 3.86 2.71
N VAL A 150 -12.78 2.56 2.38
CA VAL A 150 -11.74 1.93 1.55
C VAL A 150 -11.70 2.52 0.15
N SER A 151 -12.87 2.77 -0.45
CA SER A 151 -12.95 3.38 -1.79
C SER A 151 -12.34 4.78 -1.81
N SER A 152 -12.55 5.60 -0.77
CA SER A 152 -11.90 6.91 -0.67
C SER A 152 -10.39 6.79 -0.50
N MET A 153 -9.89 5.82 0.28
CA MET A 153 -8.44 5.57 0.41
C MET A 153 -7.80 5.13 -0.91
N VAL A 154 -8.47 4.23 -1.65
CA VAL A 154 -8.02 3.84 -3.00
C VAL A 154 -7.99 5.06 -3.91
N ASN A 155 -8.82 6.07 -3.68
CA ASN A 155 -8.88 7.29 -4.49
C ASN A 155 -7.89 8.41 -4.06
N THR A 156 -6.85 8.08 -3.30
CA THR A 156 -5.75 9.01 -2.97
C THR A 156 -4.38 8.45 -3.37
N ILE A 157 -3.28 9.16 -3.05
CA ILE A 157 -1.92 8.74 -3.40
C ILE A 157 -1.32 7.89 -2.29
N TYR A 158 -1.19 8.43 -1.08
CA TYR A 158 -0.48 7.77 0.02
C TYR A 158 -1.28 6.61 0.61
N HIS A 159 -2.59 6.77 0.82
CA HIS A 159 -3.41 5.65 1.29
C HIS A 159 -3.49 4.53 0.26
N ARG A 160 -3.52 4.84 -1.05
CA ARG A 160 -3.43 3.80 -2.09
C ARG A 160 -2.09 3.08 -2.05
N GLY A 161 -0.97 3.79 -1.98
CA GLY A 161 0.36 3.19 -1.81
C GLY A 161 0.42 2.28 -0.58
N GLY A 162 -0.18 2.73 0.52
CA GLY A 162 -0.39 1.94 1.73
C GLY A 162 -1.22 0.67 1.54
N LEU A 163 -2.38 0.77 0.91
CA LEU A 163 -3.22 -0.39 0.57
C LEU A 163 -2.53 -1.33 -0.41
N MET A 164 -1.60 -0.81 -1.22
CA MET A 164 -0.74 -1.57 -2.12
C MET A 164 0.58 -1.99 -1.50
N ALA A 165 0.76 -1.80 -0.19
CA ALA A 165 1.99 -2.16 0.49
C ALA A 165 2.33 -3.63 0.27
N GLN A 166 3.57 -3.84 -0.17
CA GLN A 166 4.16 -5.15 -0.40
C GLN A 166 4.84 -5.61 0.89
N GLY A 167 4.83 -6.91 1.16
CA GLY A 167 5.52 -7.46 2.31
C GLY A 167 4.71 -7.61 3.59
N THR A 168 3.62 -6.88 3.83
CA THR A 168 2.75 -7.11 4.99
C THR A 168 1.76 -8.23 4.73
N VAL A 169 1.37 -9.01 5.73
CA VAL A 169 0.54 -10.24 5.56
C VAL A 169 -0.71 -10.25 6.43
N GLN A 170 -0.83 -9.30 7.35
CA GLN A 170 -1.88 -9.22 8.34
C GLN A 170 -2.43 -7.80 8.41
N MET A 171 -3.68 -7.68 8.86
CA MET A 171 -4.34 -6.40 9.11
C MET A 171 -5.26 -6.47 10.33
N GLY A 172 -5.59 -5.30 10.87
CA GLY A 172 -6.63 -5.11 11.87
C GLY A 172 -7.32 -3.77 11.69
N LEU A 173 -8.57 -3.68 12.15
CA LEU A 173 -9.51 -2.62 11.88
C LEU A 173 -10.19 -2.18 13.16
N ALA A 174 -10.37 -0.87 13.32
CA ALA A 174 -11.32 -0.34 14.27
C ALA A 174 -11.99 0.92 13.71
N ARG A 175 -13.28 1.06 14.03
CA ARG A 175 -14.05 2.26 13.71
C ARG A 175 -14.52 2.97 14.96
N ASP A 176 -14.98 4.19 14.78
CA ASP A 176 -15.81 4.85 15.77
C ASP A 176 -17.16 4.10 15.92
N THR A 177 -17.42 3.61 17.13
CA THR A 177 -18.62 2.86 17.53
C THR A 177 -19.71 3.71 18.18
N ALA A 178 -19.65 5.05 18.13
CA ALA A 178 -20.68 5.95 18.66
C ALA A 178 -22.04 5.90 17.92
N GLY A 179 -22.34 4.81 17.21
CA GLY A 179 -23.56 4.57 16.47
C GLY A 179 -23.38 3.62 15.29
N ALA A 180 -24.42 3.56 14.45
CA ALA A 180 -24.32 2.99 13.10
C ALA A 180 -23.28 3.78 12.28
N ALA A 181 -22.59 3.11 11.36
CA ALA A 181 -21.63 3.82 10.52
C ALA A 181 -22.33 4.79 9.57
N THR A 182 -21.68 5.90 9.32
CA THR A 182 -22.15 6.97 8.44
C THR A 182 -21.00 7.43 7.54
N ALA A 183 -21.28 8.39 6.65
CA ALA A 183 -20.24 9.04 5.84
C ALA A 183 -19.15 9.74 6.68
N ASN A 184 -19.39 9.99 7.98
CA ASN A 184 -18.45 10.64 8.90
C ASN A 184 -17.83 9.67 9.92
N THR A 185 -18.03 8.36 9.76
CA THR A 185 -17.44 7.39 10.69
C THR A 185 -15.94 7.29 10.46
N HIS A 186 -15.17 7.51 11.51
CA HIS A 186 -13.72 7.44 11.52
C HIS A 186 -13.23 6.00 11.63
N TRP A 187 -12.11 5.69 10.98
CA TRP A 187 -11.47 4.38 10.97
C TRP A 187 -9.98 4.49 11.19
N TRP A 188 -9.44 3.54 11.94
CA TRP A 188 -8.02 3.22 11.98
C TRP A 188 -7.80 1.82 11.44
N LEU A 189 -6.82 1.70 10.56
CA LEU A 189 -6.43 0.46 9.94
C LEU A 189 -4.97 0.19 10.17
N ASN A 190 -4.64 -0.93 10.79
CA ASN A 190 -3.27 -1.38 10.92
C ASN A 190 -2.99 -2.52 9.94
N HIS A 191 -1.81 -2.52 9.33
CA HIS A 191 -1.34 -3.63 8.50
C HIS A 191 0.12 -3.93 8.84
N GLY A 192 0.50 -5.20 8.82
CA GLY A 192 1.85 -5.55 9.26
C GLY A 192 2.28 -6.97 8.98
N ARG A 193 3.45 -7.28 9.54
CA ARG A 193 4.01 -8.64 9.62
C ARG A 193 4.86 -8.80 10.88
N LEU A 194 4.97 -10.03 11.36
CA LEU A 194 5.94 -10.41 12.40
C LEU A 194 7.19 -11.04 11.78
N THR A 195 7.02 -12.03 10.91
CA THR A 195 8.15 -12.80 10.36
C THR A 195 8.23 -12.67 8.84
N SER A 196 7.66 -13.64 8.13
CA SER A 196 7.76 -13.77 6.68
C SER A 196 6.95 -12.68 5.99
N ALA A 197 7.63 -11.99 5.08
CA ALA A 197 7.00 -11.04 4.17
C ALA A 197 6.41 -11.78 2.97
N GLN A 198 5.25 -11.34 2.49
CA GLN A 198 4.80 -11.72 1.15
C GLN A 198 5.55 -10.93 0.08
N SER A 199 5.80 -11.52 -1.08
CA SER A 199 6.51 -10.86 -2.19
C SER A 199 5.78 -11.04 -3.51
N VAL A 200 5.77 -10.00 -4.33
CA VAL A 200 5.38 -10.09 -5.74
C VAL A 200 6.56 -10.57 -6.58
N ALA A 201 6.30 -11.02 -7.81
CA ALA A 201 7.35 -11.38 -8.75
C ALA A 201 8.23 -10.17 -9.12
N SER A 202 9.48 -10.41 -9.54
CA SER A 202 10.42 -9.33 -9.88
C SER A 202 9.99 -8.47 -11.07
N ASN A 203 9.12 -8.99 -11.93
CA ASN A 203 8.52 -8.28 -13.07
C ASN A 203 7.12 -7.73 -12.77
N TYR A 204 6.70 -7.71 -11.50
CA TYR A 204 5.41 -7.17 -11.10
C TYR A 204 5.22 -5.75 -11.60
N PHE A 205 4.07 -5.52 -12.21
CA PHE A 205 3.60 -4.23 -12.66
C PHE A 205 2.08 -4.19 -12.45
N ALA A 206 1.64 -3.34 -11.54
CA ALA A 206 0.23 -3.02 -11.35
C ALA A 206 -0.04 -1.59 -11.82
N GLN A 207 -1.25 -1.37 -12.31
CA GLN A 207 -1.75 -0.07 -12.72
C GLN A 207 -3.15 0.14 -12.15
N TYR A 208 -3.41 1.34 -11.65
CA TYR A 208 -4.73 1.72 -11.18
C TYR A 208 -5.15 3.08 -11.78
N PRO A 209 -6.40 3.27 -12.23
CA PRO A 209 -7.40 2.23 -12.44
C PRO A 209 -6.88 1.12 -13.36
N SER A 210 -7.34 -0.12 -13.15
CA SER A 210 -6.94 -1.25 -13.99
C SER A 210 -7.44 -1.08 -15.43
N ASP A 211 -6.86 -1.83 -16.37
CA ASP A 211 -7.37 -1.83 -17.75
C ASP A 211 -8.84 -2.30 -17.78
N GLY A 212 -9.69 -1.55 -18.47
CA GLY A 212 -11.13 -1.77 -18.52
C GLY A 212 -11.89 -1.41 -17.24
N ALA A 213 -11.26 -0.76 -16.25
CA ALA A 213 -11.97 -0.30 -15.06
C ALA A 213 -13.09 0.67 -15.44
N VAL A 214 -14.23 0.56 -14.75
CA VAL A 214 -15.40 1.44 -14.91
C VAL A 214 -15.71 2.15 -13.60
N SER A 215 -16.53 3.19 -13.66
CA SER A 215 -16.95 3.96 -12.49
C SER A 215 -15.78 4.56 -11.70
N VAL A 216 -14.69 4.92 -12.39
CA VAL A 216 -13.56 5.62 -11.78
C VAL A 216 -14.02 6.99 -11.29
N PRO A 217 -13.68 7.40 -10.05
CA PRO A 217 -14.03 8.73 -9.54
C PRO A 217 -13.49 9.85 -10.44
N LEU A 218 -14.18 10.99 -10.45
CA LEU A 218 -13.78 12.11 -11.31
C LEU A 218 -12.55 12.85 -10.76
N SER A 219 -12.43 12.91 -9.44
CA SER A 219 -11.41 13.68 -8.72
C SER A 219 -10.78 12.86 -7.60
N MET A 220 -9.64 13.31 -7.08
CA MET A 220 -8.98 12.71 -5.93
C MET A 220 -9.78 13.00 -4.65
N SER A 221 -9.79 12.05 -3.72
CA SER A 221 -10.36 12.28 -2.39
C SER A 221 -9.42 13.16 -1.54
N LEU A 222 -9.97 13.85 -0.54
CA LEU A 222 -9.15 14.61 0.42
C LEU A 222 -8.14 13.66 1.08
N GLU A 223 -6.88 14.06 1.12
CA GLU A 223 -5.80 13.29 1.73
C GLU A 223 -4.98 14.17 2.68
N THR A 224 -4.51 13.60 3.78
CA THR A 224 -3.54 14.22 4.66
C THR A 224 -2.57 13.12 5.13
N PRO A 225 -1.24 13.31 4.97
CA PRO A 225 -0.58 14.43 4.28
C PRO A 225 -0.92 14.47 2.77
N SER A 226 -0.77 15.62 2.12
CA SER A 226 -1.18 15.80 0.71
C SER A 226 0.00 16.21 -0.18
N VAL A 227 0.07 15.67 -1.41
CA VAL A 227 1.00 16.18 -2.44
C VAL A 227 0.66 17.62 -2.87
N TYR A 228 -0.58 18.05 -2.65
CA TYR A 228 -1.07 19.41 -2.87
C TYR A 228 -1.21 20.13 -1.53
N THR A 229 -0.10 20.65 -1.00
CA THR A 229 -0.06 21.30 0.33
C THR A 229 -0.95 22.55 0.44
N SER A 230 -1.37 23.13 -0.68
CA SER A 230 -2.31 24.26 -0.73
C SER A 230 -3.79 23.86 -0.64
N TYR A 231 -4.13 22.57 -0.77
CA TYR A 231 -5.51 22.08 -0.71
C TYR A 231 -5.78 21.49 0.67
N THR A 232 -6.78 22.04 1.36
CA THR A 232 -7.12 21.67 2.75
C THR A 232 -8.57 21.20 2.90
N THR A 233 -9.35 21.21 1.82
CA THR A 233 -10.77 20.86 1.84
C THR A 233 -11.12 19.90 0.71
N ALA A 234 -12.13 19.04 0.93
CA ALA A 234 -12.61 18.11 -0.09
C ALA A 234 -13.09 18.82 -1.37
N ALA A 235 -13.70 20.01 -1.24
CA ALA A 235 -14.15 20.80 -2.39
C ALA A 235 -12.98 21.28 -3.28
N GLN A 236 -11.84 21.64 -2.69
CA GLN A 236 -10.65 22.03 -3.46
C GLN A 236 -10.09 20.86 -4.25
N PHE A 237 -9.98 19.68 -3.64
CA PHE A 237 -9.58 18.48 -4.38
C PHE A 237 -10.58 18.16 -5.50
N ALA A 238 -11.87 18.17 -5.17
CA ALA A 238 -12.94 17.86 -6.11
C ALA A 238 -12.99 18.80 -7.32
N ALA A 239 -12.53 20.05 -7.20
CA ALA A 239 -12.54 21.03 -8.28
C ALA A 239 -11.19 21.15 -9.02
N ASN A 240 -10.08 20.71 -8.43
CA ASN A 240 -8.74 21.01 -8.95
C ASN A 240 -7.88 19.77 -9.20
N THR A 241 -8.44 18.57 -9.06
CA THR A 241 -7.71 17.32 -9.28
C THR A 241 -8.55 16.32 -10.08
N SER A 242 -7.88 15.46 -10.85
CA SER A 242 -8.48 14.21 -11.33
C SER A 242 -8.33 13.11 -10.28
N SER A 243 -9.06 12.00 -10.42
CA SER A 243 -8.70 10.78 -9.68
C SER A 243 -7.26 10.37 -10.04
N PRO A 244 -6.42 9.95 -9.08
CA PRO A 244 -5.05 9.57 -9.37
C PRO A 244 -4.99 8.31 -10.24
N VAL A 245 -4.12 8.34 -11.25
CA VAL A 245 -3.74 7.16 -12.03
C VAL A 245 -2.35 6.74 -11.57
N SER A 246 -2.14 5.49 -11.19
CA SER A 246 -0.88 5.03 -10.60
C SER A 246 -0.32 3.80 -11.29
N VAL A 247 0.99 3.64 -11.15
CA VAL A 247 1.72 2.41 -11.49
C VAL A 247 2.58 2.01 -10.31
N HIS A 248 2.65 0.71 -10.04
CA HIS A 248 3.44 0.14 -8.95
C HIS A 248 4.25 -1.04 -9.49
N THR A 249 5.53 -1.06 -9.19
CA THR A 249 6.44 -2.17 -9.53
C THR A 249 6.86 -2.91 -8.28
N SER A 250 7.65 -3.98 -8.41
CA SER A 250 8.13 -4.73 -7.25
C SER A 250 8.87 -3.80 -6.28
N ALA A 251 8.64 -3.94 -4.97
CA ALA A 251 9.30 -3.14 -3.94
C ALA A 251 10.83 -3.32 -3.88
N SER A 252 11.35 -4.29 -4.63
CA SER A 252 12.78 -4.51 -4.86
C SER A 252 13.36 -3.71 -6.04
N THR A 253 12.53 -2.89 -6.71
CA THR A 253 12.91 -2.10 -7.88
C THR A 253 12.90 -0.60 -7.61
N ASN A 254 13.75 0.13 -8.34
CA ASN A 254 13.61 1.58 -8.49
C ASN A 254 12.95 1.87 -9.83
N LEU A 255 11.80 2.54 -9.81
CA LEU A 255 11.07 2.97 -10.98
C LEU A 255 11.61 4.31 -11.47
N THR A 256 11.96 4.37 -12.75
CA THR A 256 12.27 5.61 -13.47
C THR A 256 11.16 5.89 -14.46
N VAL A 257 10.51 7.04 -14.32
CA VAL A 257 9.44 7.48 -15.24
C VAL A 257 10.04 8.30 -16.37
N THR A 258 9.82 7.87 -17.61
CA THR A 258 10.19 8.64 -18.81
C THR A 258 9.01 9.47 -19.30
N SER A 259 7.82 8.88 -19.33
CA SER A 259 6.56 9.58 -19.61
C SER A 259 5.41 8.91 -18.88
N PHE A 260 4.48 9.71 -18.36
CA PHE A 260 3.23 9.21 -17.82
C PHE A 260 2.14 10.24 -18.14
N THR A 261 1.24 9.86 -19.05
CA THR A 261 0.21 10.74 -19.59
C THR A 261 -1.15 10.07 -19.55
N VAL A 262 -2.18 10.89 -19.51
CA VAL A 262 -3.58 10.48 -19.65
C VAL A 262 -4.24 11.37 -20.70
N SER A 263 -4.96 10.79 -21.64
CA SER A 263 -5.76 11.52 -22.65
C SER A 263 -7.17 10.94 -22.70
N VAL A 264 -8.13 11.71 -23.24
CA VAL A 264 -9.44 11.14 -23.61
C VAL A 264 -9.20 10.07 -24.68
N ALA A 265 -9.86 8.92 -24.58
CA ALA A 265 -9.69 7.84 -25.55
C ALA A 265 -9.95 8.32 -26.98
N GLY A 266 -9.04 7.99 -27.90
CA GLY A 266 -9.06 8.47 -29.28
C GLY A 266 -8.42 9.86 -29.49
N SER A 267 -8.07 10.58 -28.43
CA SER A 267 -7.28 11.82 -28.50
C SER A 267 -5.79 11.54 -28.32
N SER A 268 -4.96 12.19 -29.14
CA SER A 268 -3.50 12.19 -29.00
C SER A 268 -2.98 13.30 -28.07
N THR A 269 -3.86 14.18 -27.56
CA THR A 269 -3.48 15.30 -26.71
C THR A 269 -3.57 14.90 -25.24
N PRO A 270 -2.45 14.87 -24.49
CA PRO A 270 -2.47 14.62 -23.05
C PRO A 270 -3.24 15.71 -22.31
N LEU A 271 -3.96 15.31 -21.25
CA LEU A 271 -4.55 16.24 -20.29
C LEU A 271 -3.44 16.94 -19.49
N PRO A 272 -3.66 18.19 -19.04
CA PRO A 272 -2.77 18.84 -18.09
C PRO A 272 -2.80 18.07 -16.76
N GLY A 273 -1.62 17.75 -16.25
CA GLY A 273 -1.45 16.99 -15.02
C GLY A 273 -0.02 17.00 -14.52
N LYS A 274 0.17 16.46 -13.33
CA LYS A 274 1.48 16.32 -12.70
C LYS A 274 1.77 14.87 -12.38
N VAL A 275 3.02 14.47 -12.62
CA VAL A 275 3.53 13.17 -12.21
C VAL A 275 4.21 13.31 -10.85
N TRP A 276 3.82 12.46 -9.92
CA TRP A 276 4.37 12.35 -8.57
C TRP A 276 5.15 11.05 -8.44
N THR A 277 6.35 11.15 -7.88
CA THR A 277 7.31 10.06 -7.66
C THR A 277 8.05 10.34 -6.36
N MET A 278 8.84 9.38 -5.90
CA MET A 278 9.76 9.58 -4.77
C MET A 278 10.64 10.85 -4.91
N ALA A 279 11.05 11.21 -6.13
CA ALA A 279 11.97 12.32 -6.38
C ALA A 279 11.36 13.72 -6.19
N ASN A 280 10.03 13.83 -6.21
CA ASN A 280 9.33 15.11 -6.10
C ASN A 280 8.16 15.07 -5.10
N ASP A 281 8.18 14.09 -4.21
CA ASP A 281 7.24 13.96 -3.10
C ASP A 281 7.50 15.07 -2.07
N PRO A 282 6.51 15.94 -1.77
CA PRO A 282 6.67 16.98 -0.77
C PRO A 282 6.60 16.46 0.67
N ASN A 283 6.16 15.22 0.89
CA ASN A 283 5.98 14.65 2.21
C ASN A 283 7.06 13.61 2.52
N LEU A 284 7.51 13.60 3.78
CA LEU A 284 8.51 12.65 4.27
C LEU A 284 7.89 11.81 5.38
N ASN A 285 8.04 10.49 5.27
CA ASN A 285 7.55 9.51 6.22
C ASN A 285 8.50 9.42 7.42
N THR A 286 7.98 9.78 8.60
CA THR A 286 8.64 9.68 9.90
C THR A 286 8.04 8.57 10.78
N ASN A 287 7.01 7.86 10.31
CA ASN A 287 6.23 6.89 11.11
C ASN A 287 7.03 5.65 11.53
N ASN A 288 8.19 5.42 10.91
CA ASN A 288 9.11 4.34 11.27
C ASN A 288 10.13 4.73 12.35
N TYR A 289 10.09 5.95 12.87
CA TYR A 289 11.06 6.39 13.88
C TYR A 289 10.69 5.87 15.26
N SER A 290 11.61 5.13 15.89
CA SER A 290 11.46 4.81 17.30
C SER A 290 11.52 6.08 18.16
N THR A 291 11.01 6.01 19.39
CA THR A 291 11.21 7.07 20.42
C THR A 291 12.68 7.43 20.58
N ALA A 292 13.58 6.45 20.53
CA ALA A 292 15.02 6.68 20.57
C ALA A 292 15.55 7.41 19.32
N THR A 293 14.98 7.11 18.15
CA THR A 293 15.33 7.73 16.86
C THR A 293 14.90 9.20 16.78
N LEU A 294 13.74 9.54 17.34
CA LEU A 294 13.25 10.92 17.42
C LEU A 294 14.04 11.78 18.41
N ASN A 295 14.64 11.16 19.43
CA ASN A 295 15.46 11.83 20.44
C ASN A 295 16.94 11.93 20.07
N LEU A 296 17.35 11.47 18.89
CA LEU A 296 18.70 11.69 18.39
C LEU A 296 18.91 13.18 18.10
N THR A 297 20.09 13.71 18.44
CA THR A 297 20.49 15.09 18.10
C THR A 297 20.50 15.34 16.59
N THR A 298 20.60 14.28 15.78
CA THR A 298 20.36 14.25 14.34
C THR A 298 19.56 12.98 13.99
N PRO A 299 18.22 13.04 13.90
CA PRO A 299 17.42 11.92 13.43
C PRO A 299 17.87 11.51 12.02
N PRO A 300 17.72 10.22 11.62
CA PRO A 300 17.92 9.82 10.23
C PRO A 300 17.08 10.68 9.29
N THR A 301 17.52 10.83 8.05
CA THR A 301 16.79 11.60 7.03
C THR A 301 15.46 10.89 6.74
N PRO A 302 14.31 11.56 6.89
CA PRO A 302 13.03 10.92 6.63
C PRO A 302 12.89 10.57 5.16
N THR A 303 12.39 9.36 4.91
CA THR A 303 12.23 8.82 3.58
C THR A 303 10.99 9.43 2.94
N PRO A 304 10.98 9.77 1.65
CA PRO A 304 9.76 10.16 0.97
C PRO A 304 8.63 9.15 1.20
N THR A 305 7.39 9.64 1.30
CA THR A 305 6.21 8.79 1.53
C THR A 305 5.85 7.98 0.28
N ILE A 306 6.07 8.53 -0.92
CA ILE A 306 6.02 7.79 -2.21
C ILE A 306 7.30 6.95 -2.31
N PRO A 307 7.20 5.61 -2.31
CA PRO A 307 8.35 4.73 -2.47
C PRO A 307 8.97 4.78 -3.87
N ALA A 308 10.22 4.32 -3.98
CA ALA A 308 10.98 4.29 -5.23
C ALA A 308 10.32 3.45 -6.36
N TYR A 309 9.39 2.57 -6.04
CA TYR A 309 8.72 1.65 -6.98
C TYR A 309 7.32 2.13 -7.39
N GLU A 310 6.97 3.38 -7.10
CA GLU A 310 5.65 3.93 -7.36
C GLU A 310 5.71 5.24 -8.17
N ALA A 311 4.70 5.44 -9.01
CA ALA A 311 4.45 6.71 -9.67
C ALA A 311 2.96 6.96 -9.82
N TYR A 312 2.57 8.22 -9.73
CA TYR A 312 1.19 8.68 -9.84
C TYR A 312 1.12 9.80 -10.86
N TRP A 313 0.04 9.86 -11.64
CA TRP A 313 -0.35 10.99 -12.45
C TRP A 313 -1.68 11.53 -11.91
N VAL A 314 -1.75 12.85 -11.72
CA VAL A 314 -2.98 13.54 -11.30
C VAL A 314 -3.20 14.75 -12.19
N GLY A 315 -4.36 14.80 -12.84
CA GLY A 315 -4.80 15.92 -13.67
C GLY A 315 -5.06 17.17 -12.84
N THR A 316 -4.93 18.35 -13.43
CA THR A 316 -5.18 19.64 -12.75
C THR A 316 -6.66 20.02 -12.70
N GLN A 317 -7.54 19.14 -13.17
CA GLN A 317 -8.99 19.29 -13.23
C GLN A 317 -9.63 17.90 -13.10
N PRO A 318 -10.89 17.82 -12.64
CA PRO A 318 -11.62 16.56 -12.62
C PRO A 318 -11.74 15.95 -14.01
N PHE A 319 -11.77 14.63 -14.06
CA PHE A 319 -12.17 13.96 -15.29
C PHE A 319 -13.64 14.29 -15.63
N LEU A 320 -13.95 14.21 -16.91
CA LEU A 320 -15.32 14.31 -17.41
C LEU A 320 -16.10 13.05 -17.01
N PRO A 321 -17.40 13.17 -16.70
CA PRO A 321 -18.23 12.03 -16.36
C PRO A 321 -18.43 11.10 -17.56
N ASN A 322 -18.59 9.80 -17.29
CA ASN A 322 -18.86 8.75 -18.27
C ASN A 322 -17.93 8.76 -19.49
N THR A 323 -16.68 9.15 -19.28
CA THR A 323 -15.69 9.34 -20.35
C THR A 323 -14.61 8.28 -20.22
N THR A 324 -14.23 7.68 -21.35
CA THR A 324 -13.12 6.73 -21.39
C THR A 324 -11.82 7.49 -21.61
N TYR A 325 -10.84 7.19 -20.79
CA TYR A 325 -9.49 7.74 -20.84
C TYR A 325 -8.48 6.66 -21.19
N THR A 326 -7.43 7.04 -21.89
CA THR A 326 -6.26 6.23 -22.18
C THR A 326 -5.08 6.74 -21.35
N ALA A 327 -4.57 5.90 -20.46
CA ALA A 327 -3.31 6.16 -19.76
C ALA A 327 -2.16 5.49 -20.51
N THR A 328 -1.05 6.20 -20.65
CA THR A 328 0.19 5.68 -21.25
C THR A 328 1.36 5.94 -20.31
N PHE A 329 2.08 4.87 -20.00
CA PHE A 329 3.27 4.88 -19.17
C PHE A 329 4.47 4.35 -19.96
N THR A 330 5.57 5.10 -19.96
CA THR A 330 6.88 4.63 -20.42
C THR A 330 7.94 4.91 -19.35
N GLY A 331 8.80 3.93 -19.13
CA GLY A 331 9.83 4.05 -18.12
C GLY A 331 10.71 2.81 -18.03
N SER A 332 11.36 2.64 -16.89
CA SER A 332 12.14 1.45 -16.58
C SER A 332 12.13 1.13 -15.10
N THR A 333 12.36 -0.14 -14.77
CA THR A 333 12.66 -0.59 -13.40
C THR A 333 14.09 -1.04 -13.31
N PHE A 334 14.77 -0.65 -12.24
CA PHE A 334 16.07 -1.19 -11.86
C PHE A 334 15.92 -2.10 -10.64
N LEU A 335 16.13 -3.40 -10.82
CA LEU A 335 16.07 -4.42 -9.76
C LEU A 335 17.39 -4.42 -8.98
N VAL A 336 17.37 -3.79 -7.80
CA VAL A 336 18.59 -3.41 -7.05
C VAL A 336 19.47 -4.62 -6.72
N THR A 337 18.86 -5.72 -6.25
CA THR A 337 19.59 -6.93 -5.82
C THR A 337 20.42 -7.57 -6.94
N TYR A 338 20.01 -7.41 -8.20
CA TYR A 338 20.59 -8.12 -9.33
C TYR A 338 21.18 -7.21 -10.40
N GLY A 339 21.06 -5.88 -10.23
CA GLY A 339 21.56 -4.92 -11.20
C GLY A 339 20.87 -5.01 -12.57
N LEU A 340 19.60 -5.43 -12.62
CA LEU A 340 18.86 -5.64 -13.87
C LEU A 340 17.94 -4.46 -14.18
N THR A 341 18.01 -3.93 -15.40
CA THR A 341 17.09 -2.90 -15.89
C THR A 341 16.09 -3.49 -16.87
N ASN A 342 14.80 -3.25 -16.65
CA ASN A 342 13.73 -3.61 -17.58
C ASN A 342 13.03 -2.35 -18.07
N THR A 343 12.89 -2.19 -19.38
CA THR A 343 12.06 -1.14 -19.98
C THR A 343 10.59 -1.54 -19.90
N ILE A 344 9.74 -0.56 -19.62
CA ILE A 344 8.29 -0.75 -19.51
C ILE A 344 7.60 0.24 -20.44
N THR A 345 6.70 -0.28 -21.28
CA THR A 345 5.73 0.51 -22.03
C THR A 345 4.36 -0.12 -21.81
N LYS A 346 3.42 0.66 -21.29
CA LYS A 346 2.06 0.23 -20.99
C LYS A 346 1.07 1.28 -21.44
N THR A 347 0.00 0.83 -22.06
CA THR A 347 -1.16 1.66 -22.42
C THR A 347 -2.40 0.90 -21.99
N TRP A 348 -3.34 1.59 -21.34
CA TRP A 348 -4.57 0.98 -20.87
C TRP A 348 -5.71 2.00 -20.82
N ASN A 349 -6.93 1.50 -20.76
CA ASN A 349 -8.12 2.34 -20.73
C ASN A 349 -8.89 2.18 -19.42
N PHE A 350 -9.57 3.25 -19.02
CA PHE A 350 -10.56 3.20 -17.94
C PHE A 350 -11.68 4.20 -18.23
N THR A 351 -12.86 3.95 -17.65
CA THR A 351 -14.05 4.77 -17.82
C THR A 351 -14.49 5.37 -16.49
N THR A 352 -14.72 6.67 -16.48
CA THR A 352 -15.18 7.38 -15.29
C THR A 352 -16.65 7.14 -15.00
N GLY A 353 -17.02 7.33 -13.73
CA GLY A 353 -18.41 7.33 -13.28
C GLY A 353 -19.19 8.58 -13.70
N SER A 354 -20.41 8.72 -13.19
CA SER A 354 -21.27 9.86 -13.49
C SER A 354 -21.04 11.07 -12.57
N HIS A 355 -20.42 10.89 -11.39
CA HIS A 355 -20.24 11.91 -10.34
C HIS A 355 -18.92 11.75 -9.62
#